data_AF-V4AYJ2-F1
#
_entry.id   AF-V4AYJ2-F1
#
_cell.length_a   1.000
_cell.length_b   1.000
_cell.length_c   1.000
_cell.angle_alpha   90.00
_cell.angle_beta   90.00
_cell.angle_gamma   90.00
#
_symmetry.space_group_name_H-M   'P 1'
#
loop_
_entity.id
_entity.type
_entity.pdbx_description
1 polymer ?
#
loop_
_entity_poly.entity_id
_entity_poly.type
_entity_poly.pdbx_seq_one_letter_code
_entity_poly.pdbx_strand_id
1 'polypeptide(L)'
;NNTLAVWGNEKTMNLNNLILTNIQSSPYFKINLFNLKTYHEVIDEIYYKVSHLEPWEKGSRKTAGQTGMCGGVRGVGAGGIVSSAYCLLYKLYTLKLTRKQLNGLLTHSDSPYIRGLGFMYIRYTQPPADLWEWYEPYFDDDEEVDVKAGGGHVMLIGEMIRQWLVKLEWYSTLFPRIPVPIQKDIDSKI
;
A
#
# COMPACT_ATOMS: atom_id res chain seq x y z
N ASN A 1 -3.31 22.18 11.94
CA ASN A 1 -4.21 21.06 12.27
C ASN A 1 -3.47 19.77 11.96
N ASN A 2 -3.26 18.85 12.92
CA ASN A 2 -2.40 17.66 12.75
C ASN A 2 -3.08 16.47 12.03
N THR A 3 -4.32 16.65 11.61
CA THR A 3 -5.15 15.67 10.89
C THR A 3 -4.74 15.57 9.42
N LEU A 4 -4.55 14.35 8.93
CA LEU A 4 -4.34 14.09 7.51
C LEU A 4 -5.66 14.18 6.74
N ALA A 5 -5.60 14.72 5.52
CA ALA A 5 -6.71 14.64 4.60
C ALA A 5 -6.88 13.19 4.09
N VAL A 6 -8.11 12.80 3.80
CA VAL A 6 -8.42 11.54 3.12
C VAL A 6 -9.19 11.87 1.84
N TRP A 7 -8.74 11.32 0.73
CA TRP A 7 -9.36 11.47 -0.58
C TRP A 7 -10.04 10.18 -1.02
N GLY A 8 -11.24 10.30 -1.60
CA GLY A 8 -11.97 9.16 -2.14
C GLY A 8 -12.85 8.46 -1.09
N ASN A 9 -12.90 7.13 -1.12
CA ASN A 9 -13.81 6.33 -0.31
C ASN A 9 -13.20 5.99 1.06
N GLU A 10 -13.62 6.72 2.09
CA GLU A 10 -13.21 6.52 3.47
C GLU A 10 -13.63 5.14 4.04
N LYS A 11 -14.75 4.57 3.58
CA LYS A 11 -15.18 3.26 4.09
C LYS A 11 -14.23 2.15 3.65
N THR A 12 -13.62 2.29 2.48
CA THR A 12 -12.78 1.24 1.87
C THR A 12 -11.30 1.57 1.84
N MET A 13 -10.88 2.77 2.29
CA MET A 13 -9.51 3.28 2.08
C MET A 13 -9.10 3.26 0.60
N ASN A 14 -10.07 3.35 -0.31
CA ASN A 14 -9.90 3.13 -1.76
C ASN A 14 -9.29 1.78 -2.17
N LEU A 15 -9.28 0.78 -1.28
CA LEU A 15 -8.83 -0.57 -1.60
C LEU A 15 -9.83 -1.25 -2.54
N ASN A 16 -9.33 -2.19 -3.35
CA ASN A 16 -10.19 -3.09 -4.11
C ASN A 16 -11.06 -3.91 -3.13
N ASN A 17 -12.36 -4.04 -3.42
CA ASN A 17 -13.32 -4.71 -2.54
C ASN A 17 -12.95 -6.16 -2.20
N LEU A 18 -12.31 -6.90 -3.12
CA LEU A 18 -11.83 -8.25 -2.84
C LEU A 18 -10.73 -8.24 -1.78
N ILE A 19 -9.76 -7.32 -1.91
CA ILE A 19 -8.68 -7.17 -0.92
C ILE A 19 -9.28 -6.78 0.43
N LEU A 20 -10.13 -5.76 0.46
CA LEU A 20 -10.76 -5.28 1.69
C LEU A 20 -11.55 -6.40 2.38
N THR A 21 -12.32 -7.18 1.62
CA THR A 21 -13.08 -8.32 2.16
C THR A 21 -12.14 -9.37 2.78
N ASN A 22 -11.02 -9.66 2.14
CA ASN A 22 -10.02 -10.60 2.67
C ASN A 22 -9.27 -10.04 3.88
N ILE A 23 -8.99 -8.74 3.94
CA ILE A 23 -8.45 -8.09 5.16
C ILE A 23 -9.46 -8.25 6.30
N GLN A 24 -10.71 -7.87 6.08
CA GLN A 24 -11.74 -7.87 7.12
C GLN A 24 -12.15 -9.28 7.58
N SER A 25 -11.96 -10.30 6.75
CA SER A 25 -12.18 -11.71 7.11
C SER A 25 -10.94 -12.40 7.68
N SER A 26 -9.75 -11.83 7.49
CA SER A 26 -8.48 -12.41 7.91
C SER A 26 -8.41 -12.60 9.44
N PRO A 27 -8.11 -13.81 9.95
CA PRO A 27 -7.86 -14.02 11.38
C PRO A 27 -6.75 -13.12 11.91
N TYR A 28 -5.71 -12.89 11.11
CA TYR A 28 -4.61 -12.00 11.46
C TYR A 28 -5.12 -10.57 11.75
N PHE A 29 -5.97 -10.02 10.87
CA PHE A 29 -6.54 -8.69 11.10
C PHE A 29 -7.54 -8.68 12.27
N LYS A 30 -8.46 -9.66 12.32
CA LYS A 30 -9.57 -9.69 13.28
C LYS A 30 -9.13 -10.01 14.72
N ILE A 31 -8.08 -10.80 14.88
CA ILE A 31 -7.66 -11.35 16.18
C ILE A 31 -6.33 -10.72 16.59
N ASN A 32 -5.28 -10.88 15.78
CA ASN A 32 -3.94 -10.42 16.14
C ASN A 32 -3.88 -8.88 16.15
N LEU A 33 -4.22 -8.24 15.03
CA LEU A 33 -4.15 -6.79 14.89
C LEU A 33 -5.24 -6.05 15.67
N PHE A 34 -6.27 -6.74 16.13
CA PHE A 34 -7.27 -6.14 17.02
C PHE A 34 -6.64 -5.67 18.33
N ASN A 35 -5.65 -6.40 18.86
CA ASN A 35 -5.01 -6.08 20.14
C ASN A 35 -4.02 -4.92 20.06
N LEU A 36 -3.48 -4.62 18.88
CA LEU A 36 -2.58 -3.48 18.69
C LEU A 36 -3.39 -2.18 18.69
N LYS A 37 -3.20 -1.30 19.66
CA LYS A 37 -4.01 -0.07 19.82
C LYS A 37 -3.24 1.19 19.49
N THR A 38 -1.92 1.12 19.48
CA THR A 38 -1.04 2.27 19.30
C THR A 38 -0.28 2.21 17.98
N TYR A 39 0.18 3.38 17.53
CA TYR A 39 1.02 3.51 16.36
C TYR A 39 2.33 2.71 16.48
N HIS A 40 2.98 2.74 17.65
CA HIS A 40 4.25 2.05 17.88
C HIS A 40 4.10 0.53 17.83
N GLU A 41 3.04 -0.03 18.45
CA GLU A 41 2.75 -1.47 18.35
C GLU A 41 2.55 -1.93 16.90
N VAL A 42 1.93 -1.10 16.06
CA VAL A 42 1.75 -1.42 14.64
C VAL A 42 3.07 -1.32 13.88
N ILE A 43 3.95 -0.37 14.21
CA ILE A 43 5.31 -0.31 13.62
C ILE A 43 6.10 -1.58 13.96
N ASP A 44 6.09 -2.00 15.22
CA ASP A 44 6.80 -3.20 15.65
C ASP A 44 6.26 -4.43 14.89
N GLU A 45 4.95 -4.57 14.76
CA GLU A 45 4.36 -5.67 13.99
C GLU A 45 4.73 -5.58 12.49
N ILE A 46 4.86 -4.38 11.92
CA ILE A 46 5.38 -4.21 10.55
C ILE A 46 6.81 -4.73 10.44
N TYR A 47 7.69 -4.33 11.37
CA TYR A 47 9.08 -4.79 11.41
C TYR A 47 9.17 -6.32 11.45
N TYR A 48 8.35 -6.97 12.27
CA TYR A 48 8.43 -8.43 12.46
C TYR A 48 7.70 -9.25 11.39
N LYS A 49 6.66 -8.72 10.75
CA LYS A 49 5.74 -9.52 9.91
C LYS A 49 5.74 -9.16 8.44
N VAL A 50 6.24 -7.99 8.05
CA VAL A 50 6.22 -7.56 6.66
C VAL A 50 7.55 -7.88 6.00
N SER A 51 7.48 -8.62 4.88
CA SER A 51 8.64 -9.04 4.08
C SER A 51 8.45 -8.80 2.58
N HIS A 52 7.34 -8.18 2.18
CA HIS A 52 7.04 -7.77 0.81
C HIS A 52 5.90 -6.75 0.81
N LEU A 53 5.64 -6.10 -0.34
CA LEU A 53 4.60 -5.06 -0.48
C LEU A 53 3.44 -5.47 -1.41
N GLU A 54 3.37 -6.74 -1.82
CA GLU A 54 2.22 -7.27 -2.56
C GLU A 54 0.95 -7.46 -1.71
N PRO A 55 -0.24 -7.44 -2.32
CA PRO A 55 -1.52 -7.71 -1.64
C PRO A 55 -1.74 -9.16 -1.25
N TRP A 56 -1.04 -10.11 -1.87
CA TRP A 56 -1.27 -11.55 -1.67
C TRP A 56 0.00 -12.26 -1.25
N GLU A 57 -0.14 -13.25 -0.37
CA GLU A 57 0.95 -14.14 0.02
C GLU A 57 1.38 -15.04 -1.16
N LYS A 58 2.67 -15.43 -1.16
CA LYS A 58 3.29 -16.24 -2.23
C LYS A 58 2.46 -17.49 -2.54
N GLY A 59 2.10 -17.66 -3.81
CA GLY A 59 1.41 -18.86 -4.28
C GLY A 59 -0.02 -19.05 -3.76
N SER A 60 -0.54 -18.13 -2.95
CA SER A 60 -1.88 -18.24 -2.37
C SER A 60 -2.98 -17.90 -3.38
N ARG A 61 -2.65 -17.10 -4.39
CA ARG A 61 -3.60 -16.67 -5.42
C ARG A 61 -3.64 -17.64 -6.58
N LYS A 62 -4.80 -18.25 -6.80
CA LYS A 62 -5.05 -19.10 -7.98
C LYS A 62 -5.40 -18.22 -9.18
N THR A 63 -4.39 -17.75 -9.90
CA THR A 63 -4.55 -17.05 -11.19
C THR A 63 -4.72 -18.02 -12.37
N ALA A 64 -4.31 -19.28 -12.21
CA ALA A 64 -4.48 -20.31 -13.22
C ALA A 64 -5.96 -20.73 -13.34
N GLY A 65 -6.53 -20.58 -14.54
CA GLY A 65 -7.90 -21.02 -14.87
C GLY A 65 -8.90 -19.88 -15.15
N GLN A 66 -8.52 -18.61 -15.07
CA GLN A 66 -9.38 -17.48 -15.45
C GLN A 66 -9.34 -17.17 -16.96
N THR A 67 -9.38 -18.20 -17.81
CA THR A 67 -9.56 -18.07 -19.27
C THR A 67 -11.04 -18.24 -19.60
N GLY A 68 -11.81 -17.19 -19.38
CA GLY A 68 -13.22 -17.06 -19.78
C GLY A 68 -13.58 -15.59 -19.95
N MET A 69 -14.73 -15.27 -20.56
CA MET A 69 -15.12 -13.88 -20.87
C MET A 69 -15.11 -12.92 -19.66
N CYS A 70 -15.16 -13.43 -18.42
CA CYS A 70 -15.10 -12.65 -17.18
C CYS A 70 -13.73 -12.71 -16.45
N GLY A 71 -12.79 -13.52 -16.92
CA GLY A 71 -11.48 -13.71 -16.27
C GLY A 71 -10.48 -12.58 -16.52
N GLY A 72 -10.78 -11.67 -17.45
CA GLY A 72 -10.02 -10.44 -17.70
C GLY A 72 -10.49 -9.23 -16.90
N VAL A 73 -11.56 -9.35 -16.10
CA VAL A 73 -12.05 -8.22 -15.29
C VAL A 73 -11.14 -8.07 -14.07
N ARG A 74 -10.23 -7.10 -14.13
CA ARG A 74 -9.27 -6.77 -13.07
C ARG A 74 -10.00 -6.58 -11.73
N GLY A 75 -9.73 -7.46 -10.77
CA GLY A 75 -10.34 -7.42 -9.43
C GLY A 75 -11.47 -8.42 -9.15
N VAL A 76 -11.80 -9.32 -10.09
CA VAL A 76 -12.86 -10.35 -9.94
C VAL A 76 -12.28 -11.78 -9.83
N GLY A 77 -10.99 -11.88 -9.49
CA GLY A 77 -10.29 -13.16 -9.30
C GLY A 77 -10.68 -13.87 -8.00
N ALA A 78 -10.52 -15.20 -7.93
CA ALA A 78 -10.46 -15.88 -6.64
C ALA A 78 -9.28 -15.27 -5.85
N GLY A 79 -9.59 -14.66 -4.69
CA GLY A 79 -8.58 -14.10 -3.81
C GLY A 79 -7.58 -15.15 -3.32
N GLY A 80 -6.42 -14.70 -2.87
CA GLY A 80 -5.47 -15.53 -2.13
C GLY A 80 -5.57 -15.27 -0.63
N ILE A 81 -4.54 -15.70 0.10
CA ILE A 81 -4.33 -15.25 1.48
C ILE A 81 -3.81 -13.81 1.37
N VAL A 82 -4.50 -12.87 2.01
CA VAL A 82 -4.08 -11.46 2.02
C VAL A 82 -2.81 -11.28 2.82
N SER A 83 -1.91 -10.42 2.36
CA SER A 83 -0.61 -10.22 2.98
C SER A 83 -0.67 -9.51 4.33
N SER A 84 0.37 -9.72 5.13
CA SER A 84 0.59 -8.94 6.35
C SER A 84 0.69 -7.44 6.05
N ALA A 85 1.35 -7.06 4.94
CA ALA A 85 1.50 -5.69 4.48
C ALA A 85 0.16 -4.97 4.32
N TYR A 86 -0.79 -5.57 3.57
CA TYR A 86 -2.10 -4.94 3.34
C TYR A 86 -3.00 -4.97 4.59
N CYS A 87 -2.89 -6.00 5.43
CA CYS A 87 -3.56 -6.02 6.73
C CYS A 87 -3.09 -4.87 7.63
N LEU A 88 -1.77 -4.65 7.71
CA LEU A 88 -1.14 -3.61 8.53
C LEU A 88 -1.35 -2.21 7.94
N LEU A 89 -1.35 -2.07 6.62
CA LEU A 89 -1.73 -0.83 5.92
C LEU A 89 -3.14 -0.37 6.32
N TYR A 90 -4.11 -1.28 6.25
CA TYR A 90 -5.49 -0.98 6.65
C TYR A 90 -5.58 -0.76 8.17
N LYS A 91 -4.80 -1.48 8.97
CA LYS A 91 -4.72 -1.23 10.42
C LYS A 91 -4.26 0.19 10.73
N LEU A 92 -3.19 0.66 10.10
CA LEU A 92 -2.72 2.05 10.22
C LEU A 92 -3.84 3.05 9.89
N TYR A 93 -4.62 2.78 8.83
CA TYR A 93 -5.77 3.61 8.46
C TYR A 93 -6.85 3.66 9.54
N THR A 94 -7.21 2.51 10.15
CA THR A 94 -8.20 2.50 11.24
C THR A 94 -7.77 3.27 12.49
N LEU A 95 -6.46 3.46 12.70
CA LEU A 95 -5.91 4.27 13.79
C LEU A 95 -5.96 5.78 13.53
N LYS A 96 -6.35 6.21 12.31
CA LYS A 96 -6.42 7.61 11.89
C LYS A 96 -5.12 8.37 12.15
N LEU A 97 -4.07 8.01 11.40
CA LEU A 97 -2.75 8.59 11.57
C LEU A 97 -2.76 10.13 11.50
N THR A 98 -1.91 10.72 12.33
CA THR A 98 -1.54 12.13 12.23
C THR A 98 -0.45 12.35 11.18
N ARG A 99 -0.28 13.58 10.71
CA ARG A 99 0.82 13.93 9.79
C ARG A 99 2.20 13.58 10.37
N LYS A 100 2.39 13.77 11.68
CA LYS A 100 3.64 13.42 12.38
C LYS A 100 3.91 11.92 12.34
N GLN A 101 2.89 11.09 12.58
CA GLN A 101 3.03 9.63 12.52
C GLN A 101 3.30 9.14 11.09
N LEU A 102 2.64 9.72 10.09
CA LEU A 102 2.93 9.37 8.70
C LEU A 102 4.38 9.74 8.33
N ASN A 103 4.84 10.95 8.64
CA ASN A 103 6.25 11.32 8.46
C ASN A 103 7.21 10.39 9.21
N GLY A 104 6.83 9.94 10.41
CA GLY A 104 7.60 8.95 11.17
C GLY A 104 7.73 7.60 10.47
N LEU A 105 6.74 7.18 9.66
CA LEU A 105 6.86 5.99 8.82
C LEU A 105 7.83 6.23 7.66
N LEU A 106 7.73 7.38 6.96
CA LEU A 106 8.55 7.68 5.77
C LEU A 106 10.05 7.79 6.08
N THR A 107 10.37 8.23 7.29
CA THR A 107 11.75 8.48 7.75
C THR A 107 12.27 7.40 8.71
N HIS A 108 11.55 6.29 8.85
CA HIS A 108 11.91 5.22 9.77
C HIS A 108 13.15 4.45 9.27
N SER A 109 14.17 4.29 10.10
CA SER A 109 15.44 3.65 9.73
C SER A 109 15.45 2.13 9.88
N ASP A 110 14.54 1.57 10.69
CA ASP A 110 14.70 0.17 11.11
C ASP A 110 14.27 -0.85 10.04
N SER A 111 13.44 -0.45 9.07
CA SER A 111 13.00 -1.36 8.01
C SER A 111 12.46 -0.61 6.78
N PRO A 112 12.87 -1.01 5.56
CA PRO A 112 12.32 -0.46 4.33
C PRO A 112 10.82 -0.74 4.19
N TYR A 113 10.30 -1.78 4.84
CA TYR A 113 8.88 -2.12 4.80
C TYR A 113 8.00 -1.17 5.63
N ILE A 114 8.54 -0.60 6.72
CA ILE A 114 7.86 0.46 7.47
C ILE A 114 7.67 1.68 6.57
N ARG A 115 8.75 2.08 5.88
CA ARG A 115 8.74 3.19 4.93
C ARG A 115 7.82 2.90 3.75
N GLY A 116 7.93 1.72 3.15
CA GLY A 116 7.10 1.25 2.05
C GLY A 116 5.60 1.31 2.35
N LEU A 117 5.19 0.93 3.58
CA LEU A 117 3.80 1.09 4.02
C LEU A 117 3.40 2.54 4.25
N GLY A 118 4.30 3.40 4.71
CA GLY A 118 4.09 4.84 4.78
C GLY A 118 3.82 5.46 3.40
N PHE A 119 4.65 5.15 2.40
CA PHE A 119 4.42 5.59 1.03
C PHE A 119 3.13 5.01 0.45
N MET A 120 2.85 3.73 0.70
CA MET A 120 1.61 3.09 0.21
C MET A 120 0.36 3.73 0.85
N TYR A 121 0.43 4.10 2.14
CA TYR A 121 -0.61 4.84 2.82
C TYR A 121 -0.89 6.18 2.12
N ILE A 122 0.16 6.91 1.72
CA ILE A 122 0.02 8.14 0.95
C ILE A 122 -0.71 7.87 -0.36
N ARG A 123 -0.27 6.87 -1.11
CA ARG A 123 -0.84 6.53 -2.43
C ARG A 123 -2.33 6.21 -2.38
N TYR A 124 -2.79 5.58 -1.29
CA TYR A 124 -4.19 5.20 -1.12
C TYR A 124 -5.07 6.29 -0.51
N THR A 125 -4.51 7.23 0.25
CA THR A 125 -5.34 8.11 1.11
C THR A 125 -5.20 9.59 0.81
N GLN A 126 -4.04 10.07 0.36
CA GLN A 126 -3.82 11.51 0.27
C GLN A 126 -4.44 12.11 -1.00
N PRO A 127 -4.82 13.40 -0.97
CA PRO A 127 -5.30 14.10 -2.16
C PRO A 127 -4.30 13.97 -3.32
N PRO A 128 -4.76 13.67 -4.56
CA PRO A 128 -3.86 13.49 -5.69
C PRO A 128 -2.94 14.68 -5.99
N ALA A 129 -3.39 15.90 -5.69
CA ALA A 129 -2.61 17.12 -5.87
C ALA A 129 -1.40 17.21 -4.92
N ASP A 130 -1.46 16.52 -3.78
CA ASP A 130 -0.42 16.57 -2.75
C ASP A 130 0.61 15.44 -2.94
N LEU A 131 0.34 14.45 -3.81
CA LEU A 131 1.21 13.27 -3.98
C LEU A 131 2.64 13.64 -4.37
N TRP A 132 2.81 14.66 -5.21
CA TRP A 132 4.13 15.14 -5.61
C TRP A 132 4.94 15.62 -4.40
N GLU A 133 4.37 16.53 -3.60
CA GLU A 133 5.03 17.09 -2.41
C GLU A 133 5.40 16.00 -1.39
N TRP A 134 4.58 14.96 -1.28
CA TRP A 134 4.86 13.83 -0.41
C TRP A 134 6.04 12.96 -0.86
N TYR A 135 6.24 12.81 -2.18
CA TYR A 135 7.21 11.85 -2.73
C TYR A 135 8.51 12.48 -3.22
N GLU A 136 8.47 13.73 -3.69
CA GLU A 136 9.62 14.42 -4.27
C GLU A 136 10.88 14.39 -3.38
N PRO A 137 10.79 14.56 -2.03
CA PRO A 137 11.96 14.47 -1.16
C PRO A 137 12.65 13.10 -1.12
N TYR A 138 12.01 12.05 -1.64
CA TYR A 138 12.47 10.65 -1.57
C TYR A 138 12.76 10.06 -2.95
N PHE A 139 12.73 10.86 -4.02
CA PHE A 139 13.02 10.34 -5.37
C PHE A 139 14.45 9.84 -5.51
N ASP A 140 15.41 10.41 -4.79
CA ASP A 140 16.80 9.94 -4.82
C ASP A 140 17.13 8.94 -3.71
N ASP A 141 16.10 8.36 -3.07
CA ASP A 141 16.26 7.34 -2.03
C ASP A 141 16.75 6.01 -2.62
N ASP A 142 17.92 5.59 -2.18
CA ASP A 142 18.66 4.41 -2.61
C ASP A 142 18.47 3.19 -1.68
N GLU A 143 17.56 3.26 -0.71
CA GLU A 143 17.25 2.09 0.12
C GLU A 143 16.56 1.01 -0.73
N GLU A 144 17.10 -0.22 -0.66
CA GLU A 144 16.56 -1.38 -1.36
C GLU A 144 15.38 -2.01 -0.61
N VAL A 145 14.37 -2.45 -1.37
CA VAL A 145 13.22 -3.18 -0.84
C VAL A 145 12.81 -4.31 -1.80
N ASP A 146 12.68 -5.54 -1.29
CA ASP A 146 12.05 -6.62 -2.06
C ASP A 146 10.54 -6.49 -1.96
N VAL A 147 9.91 -6.08 -3.05
CA VAL A 147 8.48 -5.79 -3.07
C VAL A 147 7.63 -7.04 -3.32
N LYS A 148 8.25 -8.17 -3.70
CA LYS A 148 7.55 -9.37 -4.19
C LYS A 148 7.37 -10.44 -3.14
N ALA A 149 6.18 -11.04 -3.11
CA ALA A 149 5.88 -12.15 -2.21
C ALA A 149 6.73 -13.36 -2.57
N GLY A 150 7.54 -13.82 -1.62
CA GLY A 150 8.49 -14.92 -1.87
C GLY A 150 9.79 -14.51 -2.56
N GLY A 151 10.02 -13.20 -2.68
CA GLY A 151 11.23 -12.55 -3.13
C GLY A 151 11.45 -12.50 -4.65
N GLY A 152 12.52 -11.80 -5.03
CA GLY A 152 13.02 -11.75 -6.40
C GLY A 152 12.55 -10.55 -7.21
N HIS A 153 12.05 -9.51 -6.55
CA HIS A 153 11.84 -8.20 -7.18
C HIS A 153 12.28 -7.10 -6.21
N VAL A 154 13.59 -6.93 -6.12
CA VAL A 154 14.23 -5.83 -5.38
C VAL A 154 14.25 -4.58 -6.25
N MET A 155 13.90 -3.44 -5.66
CA MET A 155 14.00 -2.12 -6.29
C MET A 155 14.34 -1.06 -5.24
N LEU A 156 14.78 0.12 -5.69
CA LEU A 156 15.04 1.26 -4.80
C LEU A 156 13.73 1.94 -4.39
N ILE A 157 13.66 2.47 -3.16
CA ILE A 157 12.48 3.23 -2.69
C ILE A 157 12.14 4.37 -3.66
N GLY A 158 13.14 5.15 -4.10
CA GLY A 158 12.92 6.25 -5.04
C GLY A 158 12.35 5.79 -6.39
N GLU A 159 12.81 4.64 -6.90
CA GLU A 159 12.26 4.02 -8.10
C GLU A 159 10.80 3.56 -7.88
N MET A 160 10.54 2.90 -6.76
CA MET A 160 9.21 2.38 -6.41
C MET A 160 8.16 3.50 -6.37
N ILE A 161 8.44 4.61 -5.70
CA ILE A 161 7.46 5.70 -5.54
C ILE A 161 7.26 6.48 -6.84
N ARG A 162 8.30 6.65 -7.67
CA ARG A 162 8.15 7.18 -9.04
C ARG A 162 7.25 6.27 -9.88
N GLN A 163 7.45 4.95 -9.81
CA GLN A 163 6.59 4.00 -10.50
C GLN A 163 5.13 4.13 -10.07
N TRP A 164 4.84 4.34 -8.78
CA TRP A 164 3.46 4.48 -8.28
C TRP A 164 2.75 5.76 -8.72
N LEU A 165 3.49 6.78 -9.14
CA LEU A 165 2.95 8.01 -9.72
C LEU A 165 2.52 7.83 -11.18
N VAL A 166 3.19 6.95 -11.94
CA VAL A 166 2.95 6.80 -13.39
C VAL A 166 2.24 5.48 -13.76
N LYS A 167 2.40 4.42 -12.96
CA LYS A 167 1.73 3.13 -13.17
C LYS A 167 0.63 2.92 -12.15
N LEU A 168 -0.59 2.74 -12.65
CA LEU A 168 -1.75 2.46 -11.80
C LEU A 168 -1.73 1.05 -11.21
N GLU A 169 -1.09 0.09 -11.89
CA GLU A 169 -1.08 -1.32 -11.49
C GLU A 169 0.04 -1.64 -10.51
N TRP A 170 -0.33 -2.33 -9.43
CA TRP A 170 0.56 -2.89 -8.42
C TRP A 170 0.14 -4.33 -8.12
N TYR A 171 0.91 -5.30 -8.60
CA TYR A 171 0.70 -6.74 -8.38
C TYR A 171 -0.76 -7.21 -8.63
N SER A 172 -1.24 -6.91 -9.84
CA SER A 172 -2.61 -7.14 -10.32
C SER A 172 -3.73 -6.47 -9.52
N THR A 173 -3.39 -5.45 -8.74
CA THR A 173 -4.35 -4.54 -8.11
C THR A 173 -4.11 -3.14 -8.65
N LEU A 174 -5.09 -2.25 -8.46
CA LEU A 174 -5.01 -0.89 -8.95
C LEU A 174 -4.94 0.05 -7.76
N PHE A 175 -4.02 1.01 -7.82
CA PHE A 175 -4.09 2.18 -6.96
C PHE A 175 -5.30 3.06 -7.34
N PRO A 176 -5.70 4.01 -6.46
CA PRO A 176 -6.69 5.01 -6.81
C PRO A 176 -6.23 5.84 -8.00
N ARG A 177 -7.12 6.11 -8.95
CA ARG A 177 -6.79 6.91 -10.15
C ARG A 177 -6.45 8.34 -9.77
N ILE A 178 -5.38 8.87 -10.35
CA ILE A 178 -5.03 10.28 -10.28
C ILE A 178 -5.84 11.03 -11.37
N PRO A 179 -6.51 12.16 -11.06
CA PRO A 179 -7.22 12.96 -12.05
C PRO A 179 -6.30 13.38 -13.21
N VAL A 180 -6.81 13.31 -14.44
CA VAL A 180 -6.02 13.53 -15.67
C VAL A 180 -5.18 14.82 -15.66
N PRO A 181 -5.70 16.00 -15.22
CA PRO A 181 -4.89 17.21 -15.19
C PRO A 181 -3.68 17.10 -14.26
N ILE A 182 -3.85 16.43 -13.12
CA ILE A 182 -2.79 16.21 -12.13
C ILE A 182 -1.79 15.17 -12.64
N GLN A 183 -2.29 14.10 -13.28
CA GLN A 183 -1.41 13.10 -13.90
C GLN A 183 -0.50 13.74 -14.96
N LYS A 184 -1.05 14.60 -15.83
CA LYS A 184 -0.25 15.32 -16.85
C LYS A 184 0.83 16.21 -16.23
N ASP A 185 0.52 16.88 -15.13
CA ASP A 185 1.50 17.70 -14.41
C ASP A 185 2.62 16.83 -13.82
N ILE A 186 2.26 15.73 -13.15
CA ILE A 186 3.24 14.75 -12.62
C ILE A 186 4.12 14.19 -13.74
N ASP A 187 3.52 13.75 -14.85
CA ASP A 187 4.24 13.17 -15.99
C ASP A 187 5.22 14.16 -16.63
N SER A 188 4.98 15.47 -16.51
CA SER A 188 5.88 16.51 -17.03
C SER A 188 7.09 16.81 -16.16
N LYS A 189 7.07 16.35 -14.90
CA LYS A 189 8.11 16.62 -13.90
C LYS A 189 8.97 15.39 -13.55
N ILE A 190 8.47 14.18 -13.82
CA ILE A 190 9.14 12.89 -13.55
C ILE A 190 10.33 12.64 -14.48
#